data_AF-A0A2E7DL20-F1
#
_entry.id   AF-A0A2E7DL20-F1
#
_cell.length_a   1.000
_cell.length_b   1.000
_cell.length_c   1.000
_cell.angle_alpha   90.00
_cell.angle_beta   90.00
_cell.angle_gamma   90.00
#
_symmetry.space_group_name_H-M   'P 1'
#
loop_
_entity.id
_entity.type
_entity.pdbx_description
1 polymer ?
#
loop_
_entity_poly.entity_id
_entity_poly.type
_entity_poly.pdbx_seq_one_letter_code
_entity_poly.pdbx_strand_id
1 'polypeptide(L)'
;MTSIALSSLSGTQKTYAELLAQEYGYCCFLHYGLLPKDHKKREYQEQQQAFSEKLYRLATNQLKTPSEVLLDGPSLSYLGSMLIKQGCKVAFSTNFLKYPPEHKFDLIVIEGAYHYLEQLPLLNKAREMLKDSARLLIFGEYLDDDSELERSTLPNLSSMRQLSERLSYSVLQELNFSHDALYSIGQLKNIVDKRINEIGEVTSTLLLSQFRHLEEEYVRKRRSFNIFLLQKNSDPKGEYALAEYGAIDSFEPGEISELFEKSFGTKFNRDIWRWKYGLGEGKCIVARELKDGAIVSHYGGVPREIQYFGEPNIAIQVCDVMVLPEIRRQYGRGSLFFKTAATFLEREIGNTVKHLLGFGFPNQKAMNIALRLGLYEKTDDFVELIFPKPEEPNTTTFHLLPIDIANPQHQREIDKLWRSMKLDMSNGIIGDHHWRYIKYRYFDHPFYQANLYRSIFVNDESGNMLAVVVLKEHEKRMLIMDLICPVARMKIIISQLVHLIEESELKFWVTQGWMESVRTDQAIENQLGIEIPCNFWNPGPSPKLLYGAWWLTAGDMDFM
;
A
#
# COMPACT_ATOMS: atom_id res chain seq x y z
N MET A 1 -36.60 7.77 -20.20
CA MET A 1 -35.39 7.66 -19.37
C MET A 1 -34.29 8.44 -20.06
N THR A 2 -33.40 9.10 -19.32
CA THR A 2 -32.27 9.82 -19.93
C THR A 2 -31.20 8.81 -20.33
N SER A 3 -30.75 8.85 -21.59
CA SER A 3 -29.63 8.01 -22.06
C SER A 3 -28.31 8.55 -21.53
N ILE A 4 -27.38 7.66 -21.21
CA ILE A 4 -26.00 7.99 -20.88
C ILE A 4 -25.33 8.56 -22.12
N ALA A 5 -24.64 9.69 -21.98
CA ALA A 5 -23.88 10.30 -23.05
C ALA A 5 -22.58 9.52 -23.28
N LEU A 6 -22.42 8.85 -24.42
CA LEU A 6 -21.21 8.08 -24.73
C LEU A 6 -19.92 8.92 -24.72
N SER A 7 -20.03 10.23 -24.97
CA SER A 7 -18.93 11.18 -24.89
C SER A 7 -18.40 11.41 -23.47
N SER A 8 -19.18 11.07 -22.43
CA SER A 8 -18.75 11.19 -21.03
C SER A 8 -18.07 9.93 -20.50
N LEU A 9 -17.95 8.87 -21.31
CA LEU A 9 -17.37 7.58 -20.93
C LEU A 9 -16.04 7.34 -21.64
N SER A 10 -15.19 6.49 -21.05
CA SER A 10 -13.91 6.08 -21.63
C SER A 10 -13.63 4.59 -21.42
N GLY A 11 -12.76 4.02 -22.25
CA GLY A 11 -12.32 2.63 -22.13
C GLY A 11 -13.49 1.64 -22.14
N THR A 12 -13.42 0.63 -21.27
CA THR A 12 -14.41 -0.46 -21.19
C THR A 12 -15.83 0.03 -20.91
N GLN A 13 -16.01 1.10 -20.11
CA GLN A 13 -17.35 1.65 -19.85
C GLN A 13 -18.01 2.16 -21.13
N LYS A 14 -17.25 2.83 -21.99
CA LYS A 14 -17.76 3.34 -23.28
C LYS A 14 -18.12 2.19 -24.20
N THR A 15 -17.25 1.20 -24.35
CA THR A 15 -17.50 0.01 -25.18
C THR A 15 -18.73 -0.75 -24.70
N TYR A 16 -18.90 -0.88 -23.38
CA TYR A 16 -20.07 -1.53 -22.81
C TYR A 16 -21.36 -0.72 -23.03
N ALA A 17 -21.30 0.61 -22.90
CA ALA A 17 -22.43 1.48 -23.21
C ALA A 17 -22.84 1.40 -24.69
N GLU A 18 -21.87 1.33 -25.61
CA GLU A 18 -22.09 1.15 -27.04
C GLU A 18 -22.79 -0.19 -27.33
N LEU A 19 -22.35 -1.29 -26.71
CA LEU A 19 -22.99 -2.60 -26.80
C LEU A 19 -24.49 -2.52 -26.41
N LEU A 20 -24.79 -1.91 -25.26
CA LEU A 20 -26.17 -1.79 -24.79
C LEU A 20 -27.00 -0.84 -25.67
N ALA A 21 -26.40 0.24 -26.18
CA ALA A 21 -27.07 1.14 -27.10
C ALA A 21 -27.38 0.47 -28.44
N GLN A 22 -26.51 -0.41 -28.94
CA GLN A 22 -26.80 -1.22 -30.13
C GLN A 22 -27.91 -2.24 -29.89
N GLU A 23 -27.95 -2.85 -28.70
CA GLU A 23 -28.99 -3.84 -28.37
C GLU A 23 -30.37 -3.20 -28.17
N TYR A 24 -30.44 -2.10 -27.42
CA TYR A 24 -31.70 -1.51 -26.95
C TYR A 24 -32.06 -0.16 -27.60
N GLY A 25 -31.20 0.35 -28.50
CA GLY A 25 -31.33 1.67 -29.13
C GLY A 25 -30.84 2.84 -28.27
N TYR A 26 -30.61 2.61 -26.98
CA TYR A 26 -30.09 3.58 -26.01
C TYR A 26 -29.49 2.84 -24.80
N CYS A 27 -28.62 3.50 -24.05
CA CYS A 27 -28.03 2.95 -22.82
C CYS A 27 -28.43 3.82 -21.63
N CYS A 28 -29.17 3.26 -20.67
CA CYS A 28 -29.58 3.99 -19.44
C CYS A 28 -28.77 3.59 -18.21
N PHE A 29 -28.16 2.41 -18.22
CA PHE A 29 -27.49 1.83 -17.05
C PHE A 29 -26.24 1.06 -17.49
N LEU A 30 -25.20 1.15 -16.68
CA LEU A 30 -23.96 0.36 -16.78
C LEU A 30 -23.75 -0.59 -15.59
N HIS A 31 -24.55 -0.46 -14.53
CA HIS A 31 -24.53 -1.43 -13.44
C HIS A 31 -25.23 -2.75 -13.84
N TYR A 32 -24.98 -3.80 -13.06
CA TYR A 32 -25.66 -5.09 -13.22
C TYR A 32 -27.18 -5.02 -12.94
N GLY A 33 -27.92 -6.02 -13.42
CA GLY A 33 -29.36 -6.14 -13.23
C GLY A 33 -29.71 -7.11 -12.10
N LEU A 34 -30.92 -6.99 -11.53
CA LEU A 34 -31.44 -7.97 -10.56
C LEU A 34 -31.99 -9.22 -11.25
N LEU A 35 -31.60 -10.38 -10.75
CA LEU A 35 -32.14 -11.66 -11.18
C LEU A 35 -33.66 -11.70 -10.95
N PRO A 36 -34.46 -12.03 -11.98
CA PRO A 36 -35.91 -12.15 -11.82
C PRO A 36 -36.29 -13.27 -10.84
N LYS A 37 -37.02 -12.92 -9.77
CA LYS A 37 -37.51 -13.89 -8.77
C LYS A 37 -38.61 -14.82 -9.29
N ASP A 38 -39.32 -14.43 -10.34
CA ASP A 38 -40.60 -15.06 -10.73
C ASP A 38 -40.46 -16.07 -11.89
N HIS A 39 -39.25 -16.54 -12.23
CA HIS A 39 -38.94 -17.37 -13.41
C HIS A 39 -39.37 -16.78 -14.78
N LYS A 40 -39.98 -15.59 -14.81
CA LYS A 40 -40.31 -14.85 -16.03
C LYS A 40 -39.00 -14.34 -16.65
N LYS A 41 -38.77 -14.64 -17.92
CA LYS A 41 -37.73 -13.99 -18.71
C LYS A 41 -38.03 -12.49 -18.76
N ARG A 42 -37.16 -11.70 -18.14
CA ARG A 42 -37.15 -10.24 -18.27
C ARG A 42 -35.98 -9.84 -19.16
N GLU A 43 -36.19 -8.84 -19.99
CA GLU A 43 -35.09 -8.22 -20.74
C GLU A 43 -34.05 -7.67 -19.77
N TYR A 44 -32.77 -7.69 -20.16
CA TYR A 44 -31.68 -7.28 -19.27
C TYR A 44 -31.86 -5.83 -18.78
N GLN A 45 -32.34 -4.93 -19.65
CA GLN A 45 -32.64 -3.54 -19.28
C GLN A 45 -33.72 -3.41 -18.19
N GLU A 46 -34.73 -4.29 -18.17
CA GLU A 46 -35.74 -4.32 -17.10
C GLU A 46 -35.14 -4.76 -15.76
N GLN A 47 -34.14 -5.65 -15.80
CA GLN A 47 -33.42 -6.09 -14.61
C GLN A 47 -32.52 -4.98 -14.06
N GLN A 48 -31.87 -4.21 -14.92
CA GLN A 48 -31.14 -3.00 -14.54
C GLN A 48 -32.09 -1.96 -13.92
N GLN A 49 -33.24 -1.71 -14.54
CA GLN A 49 -34.24 -0.81 -13.96
C GLN A 49 -34.69 -1.30 -12.56
N ALA A 50 -34.95 -2.60 -12.40
CA ALA A 50 -35.33 -3.17 -11.11
C ALA A 50 -34.23 -2.98 -10.04
N PHE A 51 -32.95 -3.04 -10.42
CA PHE A 51 -31.83 -2.71 -9.53
C PHE A 51 -31.88 -1.24 -9.11
N SER A 52 -32.09 -0.31 -10.05
CA SER A 52 -32.26 1.12 -9.73
C SER A 52 -33.47 1.40 -8.82
N GLU A 53 -34.58 0.69 -9.00
CA GLU A 53 -35.74 0.78 -8.09
C GLU A 53 -35.42 0.24 -6.68
N LYS A 54 -34.58 -0.79 -6.58
CA LYS A 54 -34.07 -1.28 -5.30
C LYS A 54 -33.18 -0.23 -4.62
N LEU A 55 -32.29 0.42 -5.36
CA LEU A 55 -31.47 1.55 -4.87
C LEU A 55 -32.35 2.68 -4.34
N TYR A 56 -33.42 3.04 -5.08
CA TYR A 56 -34.37 4.06 -4.65
C TYR A 56 -35.03 3.72 -3.31
N ARG A 57 -35.49 2.47 -3.12
CA ARG A 57 -36.09 2.04 -1.84
C ARG A 57 -35.11 2.10 -0.68
N LEU A 58 -33.84 1.76 -0.93
CA LEU A 58 -32.77 1.85 0.08
C LEU A 58 -32.45 3.30 0.44
N ALA A 59 -32.29 4.15 -0.59
CA ALA A 59 -31.97 5.57 -0.47
C ALA A 59 -33.06 6.37 0.27
N THR A 60 -34.33 6.06 0.00
CA THR A 60 -35.47 6.85 0.48
C THR A 60 -36.05 6.38 1.81
N ASN A 61 -35.67 5.19 2.28
CA ASN A 61 -36.11 4.69 3.58
C ASN A 61 -35.75 5.71 4.68
N GLN A 62 -36.71 6.35 5.33
CA GLN A 62 -36.49 7.41 6.34
C GLN A 62 -35.83 8.72 5.83
N LEU A 63 -35.69 8.92 4.52
CA LEU A 63 -35.26 10.22 3.97
C LEU A 63 -36.43 11.21 4.04
N LYS A 64 -36.22 12.35 4.73
CA LYS A 64 -37.24 13.41 4.85
C LYS A 64 -37.28 14.26 3.57
N THR A 65 -38.38 14.95 3.29
CA THR A 65 -38.49 15.86 2.14
C THR A 65 -38.79 17.30 2.60
N PRO A 66 -38.18 18.34 1.99
CA PRO A 66 -37.11 18.26 0.97
C PRO A 66 -35.76 17.83 1.57
N SER A 67 -35.01 17.02 0.83
CA SER A 67 -33.61 16.63 1.13
C SER A 67 -32.69 17.04 -0.02
N GLU A 68 -31.45 17.38 0.31
CA GLU A 68 -30.36 17.62 -0.64
C GLU A 68 -29.66 16.28 -0.94
N VAL A 69 -29.61 15.88 -2.21
CA VAL A 69 -29.03 14.60 -2.65
C VAL A 69 -27.95 14.82 -3.69
N LEU A 70 -26.80 14.16 -3.53
CA LEU A 70 -25.76 14.09 -4.55
C LEU A 70 -25.71 12.69 -5.16
N LEU A 71 -25.70 12.61 -6.48
CA LEU A 71 -25.57 11.37 -7.24
C LEU A 71 -24.28 11.42 -8.06
N ASP A 72 -23.34 10.52 -7.79
CA ASP A 72 -22.10 10.36 -8.56
C ASP A 72 -22.11 9.01 -9.28
N GLY A 73 -22.28 9.03 -10.60
CA GLY A 73 -22.42 7.80 -11.36
C GLY A 73 -23.18 7.95 -12.68
N PRO A 74 -22.73 7.28 -13.76
CA PRO A 74 -23.36 7.39 -15.08
C PRO A 74 -24.78 6.82 -15.12
N SER A 75 -25.13 5.82 -14.31
CA SER A 75 -26.42 5.14 -14.32
C SER A 75 -27.47 5.79 -13.41
N LEU A 76 -27.12 6.85 -12.67
CA LEU A 76 -27.97 7.39 -11.61
C LEU A 76 -29.05 8.37 -12.11
N SER A 77 -29.11 8.66 -13.40
CA SER A 77 -30.12 9.58 -13.97
C SER A 77 -31.56 9.15 -13.70
N TYR A 78 -31.86 7.85 -13.78
CA TYR A 78 -33.19 7.31 -13.50
C TYR A 78 -33.54 7.43 -12.00
N LEU A 79 -32.59 7.09 -11.11
CA LEU A 79 -32.73 7.27 -9.67
C LEU A 79 -33.00 8.74 -9.31
N GLY A 80 -32.23 9.66 -9.88
CA GLY A 80 -32.42 11.10 -9.67
C GLY A 80 -33.80 11.57 -10.10
N SER A 81 -34.32 11.07 -11.22
CA SER A 81 -35.68 11.39 -11.68
C SER A 81 -36.76 10.95 -10.69
N MET A 82 -36.58 9.79 -10.03
CA MET A 82 -37.51 9.33 -8.98
C MET A 82 -37.40 10.20 -7.71
N LEU A 83 -36.19 10.56 -7.29
CA LEU A 83 -35.95 11.42 -6.12
C LEU A 83 -36.51 12.84 -6.32
N ILE A 84 -36.36 13.42 -7.52
CA ILE A 84 -36.94 14.73 -7.87
C ILE A 84 -38.47 14.67 -7.78
N LYS A 85 -39.10 13.61 -8.29
CA LYS A 85 -40.56 13.41 -8.18
C LYS A 85 -41.04 13.28 -6.74
N GLN A 86 -40.20 12.77 -5.84
CA GLN A 86 -40.47 12.72 -4.40
C GLN A 86 -40.28 14.08 -3.70
N GLY A 87 -39.73 15.09 -4.39
CA GLY A 87 -39.49 16.42 -3.84
C GLY A 87 -38.08 16.62 -3.26
N CYS A 88 -37.11 15.77 -3.60
CA CYS A 88 -35.71 15.99 -3.28
C CYS A 88 -35.05 16.97 -4.27
N LYS A 89 -34.05 17.71 -3.80
CA LYS A 89 -33.15 18.49 -4.65
C LYS A 89 -31.95 17.62 -4.99
N VAL A 90 -31.72 17.39 -6.28
CA VAL A 90 -30.72 16.44 -6.76
C VAL A 90 -29.63 17.17 -7.52
N ALA A 91 -28.39 16.99 -7.09
CA ALA A 91 -27.18 17.35 -7.81
C ALA A 91 -26.54 16.09 -8.41
N PHE A 92 -25.89 16.25 -9.57
CA PHE A 92 -25.17 15.19 -10.25
C PHE A 92 -23.67 15.50 -10.30
N SER A 93 -22.86 14.47 -10.20
CA SER A 93 -21.40 14.50 -10.34
C SER A 93 -20.94 13.38 -11.27
N THR A 94 -19.85 13.63 -11.98
CA THR A 94 -19.13 12.62 -12.80
C THR A 94 -17.77 12.25 -12.20
N ASN A 95 -17.35 12.95 -11.15
CA ASN A 95 -16.14 12.65 -10.40
C ASN A 95 -16.28 13.18 -8.96
N PHE A 96 -16.75 12.31 -8.06
CA PHE A 96 -16.99 12.68 -6.67
C PHE A 96 -15.75 13.29 -5.99
N LEU A 97 -14.55 12.71 -6.21
CA LEU A 97 -13.30 13.19 -5.61
C LEU A 97 -12.89 14.59 -6.08
N LYS A 98 -13.43 15.10 -7.20
CA LYS A 98 -13.23 16.48 -7.67
C LYS A 98 -14.38 17.45 -7.38
N TYR A 99 -15.51 16.96 -6.88
CA TYR A 99 -16.67 17.80 -6.53
C TYR A 99 -16.36 18.81 -5.41
N PRO A 100 -16.76 20.09 -5.49
CA PRO A 100 -16.44 21.07 -4.44
C PRO A 100 -17.14 20.75 -3.10
N PRO A 101 -16.43 20.75 -1.96
CA PRO A 101 -16.98 20.33 -0.66
C PRO A 101 -17.88 21.40 0.02
N GLU A 102 -18.27 22.45 -0.70
CA GLU A 102 -19.01 23.60 -0.16
C GLU A 102 -20.44 23.27 0.28
N HIS A 103 -21.02 22.22 -0.30
CA HIS A 103 -22.42 21.86 -0.10
C HIS A 103 -22.55 20.61 0.78
N LYS A 104 -23.50 20.65 1.72
CA LYS A 104 -23.82 19.53 2.61
C LYS A 104 -25.08 18.79 2.16
N PHE A 105 -25.03 17.47 2.12
CA PHE A 105 -26.08 16.60 1.61
C PHE A 105 -26.71 15.74 2.70
N ASP A 106 -27.99 15.40 2.55
CA ASP A 106 -28.72 14.43 3.37
C ASP A 106 -28.50 12.99 2.88
N LEU A 107 -28.17 12.84 1.59
CA LEU A 107 -27.82 11.59 0.95
C LEU A 107 -26.75 11.82 -0.13
N ILE A 108 -25.72 10.97 -0.13
CA ILE A 108 -24.78 10.84 -1.24
C ILE A 108 -24.91 9.42 -1.78
N VAL A 109 -25.07 9.26 -3.09
CA VAL A 109 -25.05 7.96 -3.78
C VAL A 109 -23.86 7.92 -4.73
N ILE A 110 -23.02 6.90 -4.58
CA ILE A 110 -21.83 6.70 -5.42
C ILE A 110 -21.93 5.34 -6.11
N GLU A 111 -21.87 5.37 -7.43
CA GLU A 111 -21.81 4.19 -8.30
C GLU A 111 -20.37 3.87 -8.69
N GLY A 112 -20.05 2.58 -8.69
CA GLY A 112 -18.93 2.04 -9.44
C GLY A 112 -17.81 1.46 -8.60
N ALA A 113 -16.92 0.73 -9.26
CA ALA A 113 -15.66 0.26 -8.70
C ALA A 113 -14.60 1.37 -8.87
N TYR A 114 -14.01 1.78 -7.75
CA TYR A 114 -12.94 2.78 -7.68
C TYR A 114 -11.62 2.08 -7.35
N HIS A 115 -10.49 2.75 -7.55
CA HIS A 115 -9.19 2.13 -7.26
C HIS A 115 -9.05 1.88 -5.75
N TYR A 116 -8.39 0.81 -5.30
CA TYR A 116 -8.27 0.47 -3.87
C TYR A 116 -7.70 1.61 -3.01
N LEU A 117 -6.81 2.44 -3.57
CA LEU A 117 -6.23 3.62 -2.93
C LEU A 117 -7.23 4.77 -2.72
N GLU A 118 -8.37 4.76 -3.40
CA GLU A 118 -9.38 5.82 -3.37
C GLU A 118 -10.42 5.61 -2.25
N GLN A 119 -10.43 4.44 -1.58
CA GLN A 119 -11.35 4.15 -0.47
C GLN A 119 -11.30 5.24 0.63
N LEU A 120 -10.08 5.56 1.08
CA LEU A 120 -9.88 6.54 2.15
C LEU A 120 -10.34 7.95 1.75
N PRO A 121 -9.85 8.56 0.65
CA PRO A 121 -10.29 9.91 0.26
C PRO A 121 -11.78 9.97 -0.07
N LEU A 122 -12.37 8.90 -0.64
CA LEU A 122 -13.80 8.84 -0.93
C LEU A 122 -14.63 8.89 0.35
N LEU A 123 -14.32 8.05 1.33
CA LEU A 123 -15.06 8.02 2.60
C LEU A 123 -14.85 9.30 3.42
N ASN A 124 -13.65 9.87 3.44
CA ASN A 124 -13.38 11.16 4.08
C ASN A 124 -14.19 12.29 3.45
N LYS A 125 -14.16 12.38 2.11
CA LYS A 125 -14.87 13.42 1.38
C LYS A 125 -16.38 13.31 1.55
N ALA A 126 -16.92 12.09 1.52
CA ALA A 126 -18.32 11.87 1.83
C ALA A 126 -18.66 12.32 3.25
N ARG A 127 -17.79 12.04 4.23
CA ARG A 127 -18.00 12.41 5.63
C ARG A 127 -18.02 13.92 5.81
N GLU A 128 -17.14 14.60 5.07
CA GLU A 128 -17.11 16.05 4.98
C GLU A 128 -18.41 16.58 4.39
N MET A 129 -18.86 16.06 3.25
CA MET A 129 -20.02 16.58 2.53
C MET A 129 -21.37 16.14 3.11
N LEU A 130 -21.42 15.21 4.05
CA LEU A 130 -22.65 14.77 4.70
C LEU A 130 -23.01 15.65 5.91
N LYS A 131 -24.31 15.97 6.03
CA LYS A 131 -24.89 16.47 7.27
C LYS A 131 -24.81 15.38 8.36
N ASP A 132 -24.97 15.76 9.62
CA ASP A 132 -24.94 14.78 10.70
C ASP A 132 -26.13 13.83 10.62
N SER A 133 -25.90 12.54 10.89
CA SER A 133 -26.89 11.46 10.68
C SER A 133 -27.34 11.26 9.22
N ALA A 134 -26.74 11.94 8.24
CA ALA A 134 -27.00 11.73 6.82
C ALA A 134 -26.37 10.43 6.30
N ARG A 135 -26.77 10.03 5.10
CA ARG A 135 -26.45 8.69 4.57
C ARG A 135 -25.56 8.71 3.35
N LEU A 136 -24.75 7.67 3.24
CA LEU A 136 -23.93 7.36 2.09
C LEU A 136 -24.34 5.99 1.55
N LEU A 137 -24.76 5.94 0.30
CA LEU A 137 -25.03 4.68 -0.40
C LEU A 137 -23.94 4.49 -1.45
N ILE A 138 -23.13 3.45 -1.31
CA ILE A 138 -22.09 3.09 -2.28
C ILE A 138 -22.43 1.71 -2.83
N PHE A 139 -22.36 1.53 -4.14
CA PHE A 139 -22.50 0.22 -4.74
C PHE A 139 -21.52 0.02 -5.88
N GLY A 140 -20.98 -1.18 -6.00
CA GLY A 140 -19.91 -1.48 -6.94
C GLY A 140 -19.28 -2.83 -6.67
N GLU A 141 -18.16 -3.06 -7.35
CA GLU A 141 -17.38 -4.30 -7.22
C GLU A 141 -16.29 -4.15 -6.16
N TYR A 142 -16.07 -5.22 -5.39
CA TYR A 142 -15.05 -5.32 -4.36
C TYR A 142 -14.27 -6.62 -4.51
N LEU A 143 -13.03 -6.61 -4.02
CA LEU A 143 -12.25 -7.82 -3.81
C LEU A 143 -12.64 -8.44 -2.46
N ASP A 144 -13.20 -9.65 -2.48
CA ASP A 144 -13.63 -10.40 -1.29
C ASP A 144 -12.54 -11.37 -0.83
N ASP A 145 -12.01 -12.20 -1.75
CA ASP A 145 -10.89 -13.10 -1.46
C ASP A 145 -9.54 -12.50 -1.90
N ASP A 146 -8.78 -12.01 -0.93
CA ASP A 146 -7.41 -11.48 -1.07
C ASP A 146 -6.32 -12.45 -0.56
N SER A 147 -6.64 -13.74 -0.43
CA SER A 147 -5.70 -14.75 0.08
C SER A 147 -4.59 -15.12 -0.90
N GLU A 148 -4.84 -15.03 -2.21
CA GLU A 148 -3.88 -15.33 -3.27
C GLU A 148 -3.02 -14.13 -3.65
N LEU A 149 -1.72 -14.38 -3.92
CA LEU A 149 -0.76 -13.41 -4.45
C LEU A 149 -1.09 -13.05 -5.90
N GLU A 150 -2.09 -12.21 -6.08
CA GLU A 150 -2.56 -11.71 -7.37
C GLU A 150 -2.98 -10.25 -7.20
N ARG A 151 -2.36 -9.35 -7.96
CA ARG A 151 -2.63 -7.90 -7.85
C ARG A 151 -4.03 -7.57 -8.36
N SER A 152 -4.69 -6.63 -7.71
CA SER A 152 -6.00 -6.11 -8.14
C SER A 152 -6.09 -4.61 -7.92
N THR A 153 -6.82 -3.93 -8.79
CA THR A 153 -7.16 -2.51 -8.63
C THR A 153 -8.44 -2.32 -7.81
N LEU A 154 -9.21 -3.39 -7.57
CA LEU A 154 -10.47 -3.34 -6.82
C LEU A 154 -10.25 -3.00 -5.35
N PRO A 155 -11.20 -2.28 -4.73
CA PRO A 155 -11.16 -2.04 -3.29
C PRO A 155 -11.43 -3.34 -2.52
N ASN A 156 -10.62 -3.62 -1.50
CA ASN A 156 -10.83 -4.76 -0.61
C ASN A 156 -12.10 -4.58 0.22
N LEU A 157 -12.99 -5.57 0.21
CA LEU A 157 -14.26 -5.55 0.95
C LEU A 157 -14.03 -5.45 2.46
N SER A 158 -13.03 -6.18 2.97
CA SER A 158 -12.60 -6.12 4.37
C SER A 158 -12.12 -4.72 4.76
N SER A 159 -11.35 -4.05 3.89
CA SER A 159 -10.86 -2.70 4.12
C SER A 159 -12.01 -1.68 4.11
N MET A 160 -12.99 -1.82 3.22
CA MET A 160 -14.18 -0.96 3.17
C MET A 160 -14.94 -0.97 4.50
N ARG A 161 -15.16 -2.15 5.10
CA ARG A 161 -15.82 -2.31 6.40
C ARG A 161 -15.01 -1.63 7.52
N GLN A 162 -13.72 -1.92 7.59
CA GLN A 162 -12.81 -1.43 8.64
C GLN A 162 -12.61 0.09 8.56
N LEU A 163 -12.42 0.63 7.36
CA LEU A 163 -12.31 2.06 7.11
C LEU A 163 -13.62 2.80 7.43
N SER A 164 -14.77 2.22 7.07
CA SER A 164 -16.07 2.81 7.42
C SER A 164 -16.21 2.98 8.94
N GLU A 165 -15.90 1.95 9.72
CA GLU A 165 -15.91 2.02 11.18
C GLU A 165 -14.89 3.04 11.71
N ARG A 166 -13.65 3.01 11.21
CA ARG A 166 -12.56 3.93 11.62
C ARG A 166 -12.89 5.40 11.35
N LEU A 167 -13.68 5.65 10.31
CA LEU A 167 -14.14 6.99 9.94
C LEU A 167 -15.48 7.37 10.58
N SER A 168 -15.95 6.60 11.56
CA SER A 168 -17.17 6.85 12.33
C SER A 168 -18.45 6.79 11.50
N TYR A 169 -18.51 5.86 10.55
CA TYR A 169 -19.77 5.46 9.93
C TYR A 169 -20.40 4.27 10.67
N SER A 170 -21.72 4.31 10.81
CA SER A 170 -22.51 3.11 11.12
C SER A 170 -22.88 2.39 9.82
N VAL A 171 -22.56 1.10 9.72
CA VAL A 171 -23.03 0.26 8.60
C VAL A 171 -24.48 -0.14 8.86
N LEU A 172 -25.42 0.49 8.16
CA LEU A 172 -26.85 0.19 8.30
C LEU A 172 -27.22 -1.08 7.54
N GLN A 173 -26.69 -1.25 6.33
CA GLN A 173 -26.85 -2.45 5.52
C GLN A 173 -25.59 -2.71 4.70
N GLU A 174 -25.26 -3.99 4.59
CA GLU A 174 -24.34 -4.53 3.59
C GLU A 174 -25.09 -5.63 2.84
N LEU A 175 -25.28 -5.46 1.53
CA LEU A 175 -26.04 -6.39 0.70
C LEU A 175 -25.13 -6.93 -0.41
N ASN A 176 -25.05 -8.26 -0.52
CA ASN A 176 -24.32 -8.94 -1.57
C ASN A 176 -25.26 -9.28 -2.75
N PHE A 177 -24.86 -8.87 -3.95
CA PHE A 177 -25.54 -9.09 -5.23
C PHE A 177 -24.62 -9.78 -6.24
N SER A 178 -23.61 -10.54 -5.78
CA SER A 178 -22.67 -11.25 -6.64
C SER A 178 -23.36 -12.26 -7.57
N HIS A 179 -24.44 -12.89 -7.11
CA HIS A 179 -25.22 -13.83 -7.94
C HIS A 179 -25.96 -13.11 -9.07
N ASP A 180 -26.53 -11.93 -8.79
CA ASP A 180 -27.17 -11.07 -9.79
C ASP A 180 -26.15 -10.54 -10.81
N ALA A 181 -24.95 -10.17 -10.34
CA ALA A 181 -23.83 -9.78 -11.19
C ALA A 181 -23.38 -10.92 -12.11
N LEU A 182 -23.18 -12.12 -11.57
CA LEU A 182 -22.82 -13.30 -12.35
C LEU A 182 -23.87 -13.63 -13.43
N TYR A 183 -25.15 -13.57 -13.07
CA TYR A 183 -26.24 -13.74 -14.04
C TYR A 183 -26.21 -12.67 -15.14
N SER A 184 -25.99 -11.40 -14.75
CA SER A 184 -25.87 -10.28 -15.68
C SER A 184 -24.73 -10.50 -16.68
N ILE A 185 -23.56 -10.94 -16.22
CA ILE A 185 -22.40 -11.25 -17.09
C ILE A 185 -22.77 -12.31 -18.14
N GLY A 186 -23.51 -13.34 -17.77
CA GLY A 186 -24.02 -14.35 -18.70
C GLY A 186 -24.91 -13.74 -19.79
N GLN A 187 -25.80 -12.80 -19.43
CA GLN A 187 -26.63 -12.09 -20.41
C GLN A 187 -25.80 -11.19 -21.32
N LEU A 188 -24.79 -10.50 -20.79
CA LEU A 188 -23.91 -9.63 -21.56
C LEU A 188 -23.13 -10.40 -22.63
N LYS A 189 -22.60 -11.58 -22.28
CA LYS A 189 -21.97 -12.47 -23.26
C LYS A 189 -22.91 -12.82 -24.41
N ASN A 190 -24.17 -13.18 -24.10
CA ASN A 190 -25.17 -13.46 -25.12
C ASN A 190 -25.49 -12.25 -26.02
N ILE A 191 -25.49 -11.03 -25.47
CA ILE A 191 -25.68 -9.80 -26.25
C ILE A 191 -24.50 -9.59 -27.21
N VAL A 192 -23.26 -9.79 -26.75
CA VAL A 192 -22.07 -9.71 -27.62
C VAL A 192 -22.15 -10.73 -28.75
N ASP A 193 -22.48 -12.00 -28.45
CA ASP A 193 -22.59 -13.06 -29.45
C ASP A 193 -23.66 -12.74 -30.52
N LYS A 194 -24.80 -12.18 -30.10
CA LYS A 194 -25.89 -11.76 -31.00
C LYS A 194 -25.47 -10.60 -31.93
N ARG A 195 -24.55 -9.75 -31.47
CA ARG A 195 -24.16 -8.47 -32.10
C ARG A 195 -22.74 -8.48 -32.67
N ILE A 196 -22.13 -9.65 -32.83
CA ILE A 196 -20.73 -9.81 -33.23
C ILE A 196 -20.42 -9.08 -34.55
N ASN A 197 -21.37 -9.08 -35.49
CA ASN A 197 -21.22 -8.44 -36.79
C ASN A 197 -21.26 -6.91 -36.69
N GLU A 198 -22.09 -6.34 -35.81
CA GLU A 198 -22.22 -4.90 -35.62
C GLU A 198 -21.07 -4.30 -34.79
N ILE A 199 -20.54 -5.03 -33.81
CA ILE A 199 -19.46 -4.57 -32.92
C ILE A 199 -18.07 -4.83 -33.55
N GLY A 200 -17.99 -5.83 -34.43
CA GLY A 200 -16.75 -6.31 -35.03
C GLY A 200 -16.07 -7.40 -34.20
N GLU A 201 -15.37 -8.30 -34.90
CA GLU A 201 -14.80 -9.52 -34.32
C GLU A 201 -13.74 -9.24 -33.23
N VAL A 202 -12.87 -8.26 -33.46
CA VAL A 202 -11.79 -7.89 -32.53
C VAL A 202 -12.36 -7.38 -31.20
N THR A 203 -13.28 -6.41 -31.26
CA THR A 203 -13.92 -5.82 -30.08
C THR A 203 -14.77 -6.86 -29.33
N SER A 204 -15.50 -7.69 -30.05
CA SER A 204 -16.31 -8.77 -29.47
C SER A 204 -15.43 -9.78 -28.72
N THR A 205 -14.29 -10.17 -29.32
CA THR A 205 -13.31 -11.08 -28.70
C THR A 205 -12.76 -10.49 -27.39
N LEU A 206 -12.43 -9.20 -27.38
CA LEU A 206 -11.95 -8.49 -26.19
C LEU A 206 -13.01 -8.41 -25.09
N LEU A 207 -14.27 -8.11 -25.43
CA LEU A 207 -15.37 -8.08 -24.45
C LEU A 207 -15.63 -9.46 -23.86
N LEU A 208 -15.67 -10.51 -24.70
CA LEU A 208 -15.89 -11.88 -24.25
C LEU A 208 -14.74 -12.40 -23.38
N SER A 209 -13.49 -12.02 -23.64
CA SER A 209 -12.38 -12.36 -22.74
C SER A 209 -12.49 -11.66 -21.39
N GLN A 210 -12.85 -10.37 -21.38
CA GLN A 210 -13.11 -9.62 -20.14
C GLN A 210 -14.26 -10.22 -19.33
N PHE A 211 -15.40 -10.51 -19.96
CA PHE A 211 -16.55 -11.11 -19.27
C PHE A 211 -16.25 -12.51 -18.74
N ARG A 212 -15.48 -13.33 -19.45
CA ARG A 212 -15.02 -14.63 -18.94
C ARG A 212 -14.14 -14.49 -17.70
N HIS A 213 -13.19 -13.54 -17.73
CA HIS A 213 -12.35 -13.27 -16.57
C HIS A 213 -13.19 -12.81 -15.36
N LEU A 214 -14.16 -11.90 -15.56
CA LEU A 214 -15.08 -11.48 -14.50
C LEU A 214 -15.90 -12.66 -13.96
N GLU A 215 -16.48 -13.47 -14.85
CA GLU A 215 -17.24 -14.67 -14.50
C GLU A 215 -16.41 -15.63 -13.64
N GLU A 216 -15.16 -15.89 -14.02
CA GLU A 216 -14.20 -16.71 -13.26
C GLU A 216 -13.96 -16.13 -11.85
N GLU A 217 -13.72 -14.82 -11.73
CA GLU A 217 -13.52 -14.17 -10.42
C GLU A 217 -14.75 -14.25 -9.51
N TYR A 218 -15.96 -14.08 -10.05
CA TYR A 218 -17.21 -14.24 -9.28
C TYR A 218 -17.45 -15.71 -8.89
N VAL A 219 -17.19 -16.66 -9.79
CA VAL A 219 -17.36 -18.10 -9.53
C VAL A 219 -16.43 -18.58 -8.41
N ARG A 220 -15.17 -18.13 -8.43
CA ARG A 220 -14.21 -18.43 -7.34
C ARG A 220 -14.39 -17.58 -6.09
N LYS A 221 -15.40 -16.68 -6.07
CA LYS A 221 -15.73 -15.76 -4.97
C LYS A 221 -14.62 -14.77 -4.62
N ARG A 222 -13.71 -14.51 -5.55
CA ARG A 222 -12.71 -13.46 -5.36
C ARG A 222 -13.30 -12.07 -5.53
N ARG A 223 -14.21 -11.92 -6.48
CA ARG A 223 -14.91 -10.67 -6.74
C ARG A 223 -16.31 -10.73 -6.17
N SER A 224 -16.76 -9.61 -5.61
CA SER A 224 -18.12 -9.43 -5.12
C SER A 224 -18.75 -8.14 -5.63
N PHE A 225 -20.08 -8.11 -5.72
CA PHE A 225 -20.84 -6.91 -6.06
C PHE A 225 -21.73 -6.54 -4.89
N ASN A 226 -21.41 -5.43 -4.20
CA ASN A 226 -22.02 -5.11 -2.91
C ASN A 226 -22.65 -3.72 -2.91
N ILE A 227 -23.68 -3.57 -2.09
CA ILE A 227 -24.23 -2.27 -1.68
C ILE A 227 -23.89 -2.05 -0.21
N PHE A 228 -23.28 -0.91 0.09
CA PHE A 228 -23.11 -0.38 1.43
C PHE A 228 -24.05 0.79 1.65
N LEU A 229 -24.93 0.68 2.65
CA LEU A 229 -25.68 1.82 3.18
C LEU A 229 -25.06 2.21 4.52
N LEU A 230 -24.37 3.33 4.52
CA LEU A 230 -23.67 3.88 5.68
C LEU A 230 -24.41 5.12 6.20
N GLN A 231 -24.27 5.38 7.49
CA GLN A 231 -24.74 6.60 8.13
C GLN A 231 -23.59 7.29 8.84
N LYS A 232 -23.43 8.60 8.62
CA LYS A 232 -22.46 9.41 9.36
C LYS A 232 -22.93 9.52 10.81
N ASN A 233 -22.10 9.12 11.76
CA ASN A 233 -22.43 9.26 13.18
C ASN A 233 -22.44 10.74 13.58
N SER A 234 -23.53 11.16 14.23
CA SER A 234 -23.73 12.55 14.68
C SER A 234 -23.03 12.87 16.01
N ASP A 235 -22.82 11.87 16.86
CA ASP A 235 -22.07 11.98 18.11
C ASP A 235 -21.09 10.80 18.20
N PRO A 236 -20.00 10.83 17.42
CA PRO A 236 -19.10 9.70 17.34
C PRO A 236 -18.30 9.62 18.64
N LYS A 237 -18.53 8.54 19.40
CA LYS A 237 -17.91 8.34 20.72
C LYS A 237 -16.48 7.83 20.59
N GLY A 238 -15.57 8.42 21.35
CA GLY A 238 -14.18 8.00 21.45
C GLY A 238 -13.18 9.11 21.15
N GLU A 239 -12.03 9.07 21.81
CA GLU A 239 -10.89 9.95 21.51
C GLU A 239 -10.49 9.69 20.04
N TYR A 240 -10.43 10.73 19.21
CA TYR A 240 -10.15 10.64 17.76
C TYR A 240 -11.26 10.05 16.89
N ALA A 241 -12.51 10.10 17.33
CA ALA A 241 -13.66 9.75 16.51
C ALA A 241 -13.90 10.73 15.35
N LEU A 242 -13.44 11.98 15.50
CA LEU A 242 -13.46 13.04 14.48
C LEU A 242 -12.16 13.16 13.70
N ALA A 243 -11.17 12.31 13.97
CA ALA A 243 -9.87 12.40 13.31
C ALA A 243 -10.01 12.27 11.79
N GLU A 244 -9.24 13.09 11.09
CA GLU A 244 -9.11 13.06 9.65
C GLU A 244 -7.82 12.36 9.28
N TYR A 245 -7.90 11.45 8.31
CA TYR A 245 -6.74 10.71 7.83
C TYR A 245 -6.41 11.14 6.41
N GLY A 246 -5.14 11.33 6.13
CA GLY A 246 -4.66 11.78 4.83
C GLY A 246 -3.49 10.93 4.33
N ALA A 247 -3.28 10.93 3.02
CA ALA A 247 -2.10 10.32 2.40
C ALA A 247 -0.98 11.38 2.21
N ILE A 248 0.13 11.00 1.59
CA ILE A 248 1.31 11.86 1.39
C ILE A 248 1.01 13.18 0.65
N ASP A 249 -0.03 13.22 -0.17
CA ASP A 249 -0.47 14.37 -0.96
C ASP A 249 -1.44 15.30 -0.22
N SER A 250 -1.79 14.98 1.04
CA SER A 250 -2.74 15.75 1.85
C SER A 250 -2.11 16.81 2.76
N PHE A 251 -0.79 16.97 2.71
CA PHE A 251 -0.05 17.93 3.54
C PHE A 251 1.26 18.34 2.89
N GLU A 252 1.76 19.50 3.30
CA GLU A 252 3.11 19.94 2.93
C GLU A 252 4.14 19.41 3.92
N PRO A 253 5.36 19.02 3.50
CA PRO A 253 6.38 18.45 4.39
C PRO A 253 6.71 19.30 5.62
N GLY A 254 6.50 20.62 5.58
CA GLY A 254 6.72 21.49 6.75
C GLY A 254 5.76 21.19 7.92
N GLU A 255 4.56 20.71 7.64
CA GLU A 255 3.53 20.43 8.65
C GLU A 255 3.87 19.25 9.57
N ILE A 256 4.75 18.33 9.13
CA ILE A 256 5.15 17.18 9.95
C ILE A 256 6.28 17.49 10.94
N SER A 257 6.93 18.65 10.79
CA SER A 257 8.16 18.97 11.52
C SER A 257 7.98 18.91 13.04
N GLU A 258 6.93 19.52 13.59
CA GLU A 258 6.68 19.51 15.03
C GLU A 258 6.44 18.08 15.56
N LEU A 259 5.63 17.28 14.85
CA LEU A 259 5.37 15.89 15.23
C LEU A 259 6.67 15.07 15.23
N PHE A 260 7.53 15.27 14.23
CA PHE A 260 8.81 14.61 14.10
C PHE A 260 9.74 14.97 15.26
N GLU A 261 9.95 16.26 15.50
CA GLU A 261 10.87 16.75 16.53
C GLU A 261 10.43 16.30 17.92
N LYS A 262 9.12 16.36 18.23
CA LYS A 262 8.59 15.87 19.51
C LYS A 262 8.66 14.35 19.65
N SER A 263 8.52 13.60 18.55
CA SER A 263 8.51 12.14 18.60
C SER A 263 9.90 11.53 18.75
N PHE A 264 10.90 12.12 18.09
CA PHE A 264 12.26 11.59 18.03
C PHE A 264 13.29 12.39 18.84
N GLY A 265 12.97 13.61 19.28
CA GLY A 265 13.91 14.47 19.99
C GLY A 265 15.05 15.00 19.11
N THR A 266 14.88 14.97 17.79
CA THR A 266 15.88 15.42 16.82
C THR A 266 15.25 16.39 15.82
N LYS A 267 16.04 17.35 15.33
CA LYS A 267 15.56 18.39 14.41
C LYS A 267 15.06 17.78 13.09
N PHE A 268 13.94 18.29 12.60
CA PHE A 268 13.41 17.85 11.30
C PHE A 268 14.34 18.29 10.16
N ASN A 269 14.69 17.35 9.28
CA ASN A 269 15.53 17.59 8.12
C ASN A 269 14.74 17.39 6.82
N ARG A 270 14.51 18.48 6.09
CA ARG A 270 13.77 18.48 4.83
C ARG A 270 14.45 17.70 3.71
N ASP A 271 15.78 17.66 3.68
CA ASP A 271 16.52 16.94 2.65
C ASP A 271 16.43 15.42 2.86
N ILE A 272 16.47 14.98 4.12
CA ILE A 272 16.21 13.57 4.48
C ILE A 272 14.76 13.20 4.13
N TRP A 273 13.79 14.06 4.46
CA TRP A 273 12.40 13.82 4.08
C TRP A 273 12.23 13.72 2.56
N ARG A 274 12.84 14.63 1.79
CA ARG A 274 12.80 14.61 0.32
C ARG A 274 13.46 13.36 -0.24
N TRP A 275 14.56 12.90 0.34
CA TRP A 275 15.22 11.66 -0.04
C TRP A 275 14.27 10.46 0.15
N LYS A 276 13.62 10.33 1.32
CA LYS A 276 12.68 9.23 1.60
C LYS A 276 11.38 9.29 0.79
N TYR A 277 10.65 10.39 0.89
CA TYR A 277 9.27 10.49 0.38
C TYR A 277 9.18 11.04 -1.04
N GLY A 278 10.17 11.84 -1.46
CA GLY A 278 10.26 12.35 -2.82
C GLY A 278 10.98 11.37 -3.75
N LEU A 279 12.28 11.17 -3.54
CA LEU A 279 13.11 10.31 -4.39
C LEU A 279 12.80 8.83 -4.19
N GLY A 280 12.63 8.39 -2.95
CA GLY A 280 12.27 7.02 -2.60
C GLY A 280 10.81 6.65 -2.81
N GLU A 281 9.97 7.58 -3.32
CA GLU A 281 8.53 7.40 -3.50
C GLU A 281 7.76 6.99 -2.23
N GLY A 282 8.24 7.40 -1.05
CA GLY A 282 7.66 7.04 0.23
C GLY A 282 6.14 7.26 0.32
N LYS A 283 5.49 6.38 1.07
CA LYS A 283 4.06 6.40 1.35
C LYS A 283 3.84 6.72 2.81
N CYS A 284 2.71 7.33 3.13
CA CYS A 284 2.33 7.52 4.52
C CYS A 284 0.82 7.66 4.68
N ILE A 285 0.37 7.45 5.92
CA ILE A 285 -0.90 7.92 6.45
C ILE A 285 -0.62 8.89 7.58
N VAL A 286 -1.24 10.06 7.52
CA VAL A 286 -1.28 11.04 8.62
C VAL A 286 -2.65 11.04 9.28
N ALA A 287 -2.71 11.44 10.55
CA ALA A 287 -3.96 11.80 11.20
C ALA A 287 -3.90 13.21 11.80
N ARG A 288 -4.96 13.98 11.58
CA ARG A 288 -5.25 15.24 12.27
C ARG A 288 -6.34 14.99 13.30
N GLU A 289 -6.25 15.63 14.46
CA GLU A 289 -7.24 15.47 15.53
C GLU A 289 -8.65 15.93 15.09
N LEU A 290 -8.67 17.02 14.32
CA LEU A 290 -9.84 17.59 13.66
C LEU A 290 -9.43 18.16 12.30
N LYS A 291 -10.42 18.47 11.47
CA LYS A 291 -10.21 19.06 10.14
C LYS A 291 -9.35 20.33 10.25
N ASP A 292 -8.40 20.47 9.34
CA ASP A 292 -7.45 21.61 9.28
C ASP A 292 -6.58 21.77 10.55
N GLY A 293 -6.63 20.81 11.48
CA GLY A 293 -5.81 20.79 12.69
C GLY A 293 -4.38 20.29 12.45
N ALA A 294 -3.55 20.31 13.49
CA ALA A 294 -2.19 19.80 13.42
C ALA A 294 -2.16 18.29 13.15
N ILE A 295 -1.12 17.83 12.46
CA ILE A 295 -0.86 16.40 12.29
C ILE A 295 -0.35 15.85 13.63
N VAL A 296 -1.08 14.90 14.19
CA VAL A 296 -0.82 14.31 15.52
C VAL A 296 -0.38 12.85 15.45
N SER A 297 -0.49 12.22 14.29
CA SER A 297 0.00 10.87 14.04
C SER A 297 0.47 10.72 12.60
N HIS A 298 1.47 9.89 12.39
CA HIS A 298 2.02 9.54 11.09
C HIS A 298 2.52 8.10 11.10
N TYR A 299 2.24 7.39 10.02
CA TYR A 299 2.77 6.07 9.76
C TYR A 299 3.29 6.05 8.33
N GLY A 300 4.60 5.91 8.16
CA GLY A 300 5.27 6.00 6.87
C GLY A 300 5.99 4.72 6.48
N GLY A 301 6.38 4.66 5.21
CA GLY A 301 7.34 3.69 4.73
C GLY A 301 7.87 4.02 3.34
N VAL A 302 9.05 3.51 3.02
CA VAL A 302 9.71 3.72 1.74
C VAL A 302 9.76 2.40 0.97
N PRO A 303 9.23 2.35 -0.26
CA PRO A 303 9.30 1.17 -1.12
C PRO A 303 10.74 0.66 -1.32
N ARG A 304 10.88 -0.65 -1.44
CA ARG A 304 12.14 -1.35 -1.77
C ARG A 304 11.82 -2.43 -2.80
N GLU A 305 12.53 -2.42 -3.91
CA GLU A 305 12.57 -3.57 -4.80
C GLU A 305 13.28 -4.72 -4.07
N ILE A 306 12.74 -5.93 -4.18
CA ILE A 306 13.23 -7.11 -3.49
C ILE A 306 13.27 -8.32 -4.41
N GLN A 307 14.06 -9.31 -4.03
CA GLN A 307 13.97 -10.69 -4.49
C GLN A 307 13.28 -11.49 -3.39
N TYR A 308 12.05 -11.91 -3.63
CA TYR A 308 11.24 -12.72 -2.74
C TYR A 308 11.35 -14.18 -3.16
N PHE A 309 12.19 -14.96 -2.47
CA PHE A 309 12.48 -16.36 -2.82
C PHE A 309 12.86 -16.53 -4.30
N GLY A 310 13.76 -15.67 -4.77
CA GLY A 310 14.25 -15.64 -6.15
C GLY A 310 13.36 -14.88 -7.14
N GLU A 311 12.13 -14.52 -6.77
CA GLU A 311 11.18 -13.82 -7.63
C GLU A 311 11.16 -12.31 -7.36
N PRO A 312 11.22 -11.44 -8.40
CA PRO A 312 11.14 -10.00 -8.22
C PRO A 312 9.82 -9.57 -7.57
N ASN A 313 9.91 -8.70 -6.55
CA ASN A 313 8.74 -8.08 -5.94
C ASN A 313 9.08 -6.71 -5.33
N ILE A 314 8.11 -6.10 -4.64
CA ILE A 314 8.29 -4.83 -3.94
C ILE A 314 7.83 -5.00 -2.50
N ALA A 315 8.68 -4.64 -1.54
CA ALA A 315 8.34 -4.47 -0.14
C ALA A 315 8.29 -2.98 0.22
N ILE A 316 7.83 -2.67 1.44
CA ILE A 316 7.90 -1.33 1.99
C ILE A 316 8.59 -1.36 3.36
N GLN A 317 9.68 -0.61 3.48
CA GLN A 317 10.37 -0.44 4.75
C GLN A 317 9.62 0.61 5.56
N VAL A 318 8.93 0.18 6.62
CA VAL A 318 8.21 1.05 7.55
C VAL A 318 9.21 1.97 8.26
N CYS A 319 8.94 3.27 8.24
CA CYS A 319 9.78 4.30 8.83
C CYS A 319 8.93 5.45 9.38
N ASP A 320 9.56 6.31 10.20
CA ASP A 320 8.95 7.53 10.74
C ASP A 320 7.57 7.31 11.39
N VAL A 321 7.40 6.22 12.15
CA VAL A 321 6.15 5.94 12.87
C VAL A 321 6.07 6.83 14.11
N MET A 322 5.11 7.76 14.10
CA MET A 322 5.02 8.85 15.06
C MET A 322 3.60 9.00 15.58
N VAL A 323 3.48 9.22 16.90
CA VAL A 323 2.26 9.71 17.55
C VAL A 323 2.71 10.82 18.49
N LEU A 324 2.00 11.93 18.54
CA LEU A 324 2.33 13.05 19.40
C LEU A 324 2.43 12.58 20.87
N PRO A 325 3.56 12.78 21.59
CA PRO A 325 3.79 12.20 22.92
C PRO A 325 2.69 12.47 23.94
N GLU A 326 2.14 13.68 23.94
CA GLU A 326 1.11 14.16 24.86
C GLU A 326 -0.22 13.39 24.73
N ILE A 327 -0.44 12.78 23.56
CA ILE A 327 -1.64 12.05 23.12
C ILE A 327 -1.46 10.52 23.27
N ARG A 328 -0.26 10.01 23.59
CA ARG A 328 0.02 8.56 23.76
C ARG A 328 -0.60 7.92 25.02
N ARG A 329 -1.73 8.45 25.53
CA ARG A 329 -2.36 8.05 26.80
C ARG A 329 -3.24 6.81 26.68
N GLN A 330 -3.62 6.43 25.46
CA GLN A 330 -4.50 5.29 25.22
C GLN A 330 -3.77 4.12 24.56
N TYR A 331 -4.10 2.92 25.05
CA TYR A 331 -3.67 1.65 24.50
C TYR A 331 -4.89 0.92 23.91
N GLY A 332 -4.72 0.25 22.77
CA GLY A 332 -5.81 -0.52 22.13
C GLY A 332 -6.17 -0.01 20.74
N ARG A 333 -7.20 -0.62 20.16
CA ARG A 333 -7.67 -0.34 18.79
C ARG A 333 -8.30 1.06 18.61
N GLY A 334 -8.64 1.74 19.71
CA GLY A 334 -9.08 3.14 19.67
C GLY A 334 -7.96 4.15 19.49
N SER A 335 -6.70 3.76 19.72
CA SER A 335 -5.55 4.67 19.70
C SER A 335 -5.22 5.16 18.29
N LEU A 336 -4.65 6.37 18.19
CA LEU A 336 -4.15 6.90 16.91
C LEU A 336 -3.07 6.01 16.30
N PHE A 337 -2.17 5.44 17.12
CA PHE A 337 -1.16 4.49 16.64
C PHE A 337 -1.82 3.36 15.84
N PHE A 338 -2.82 2.70 16.43
CA PHE A 338 -3.53 1.61 15.76
C PHE A 338 -4.25 2.09 14.51
N LYS A 339 -5.01 3.19 14.61
CA LYS A 339 -5.83 3.66 13.49
C LYS A 339 -4.96 4.08 12.29
N THR A 340 -3.84 4.79 12.50
CA THR A 340 -2.93 5.14 11.40
C THR A 340 -2.17 3.93 10.87
N ALA A 341 -1.73 3.02 11.73
CA ALA A 341 -1.04 1.80 11.31
C ALA A 341 -1.97 0.89 10.47
N ALA A 342 -3.15 0.55 10.98
CA ALA A 342 -4.12 -0.29 10.27
C ALA A 342 -4.51 0.31 8.92
N THR A 343 -4.74 1.64 8.85
CA THR A 343 -5.01 2.34 7.59
C THR A 343 -3.87 2.21 6.59
N PHE A 344 -2.63 2.34 7.06
CA PHE A 344 -1.47 2.18 6.19
C PHE A 344 -1.31 0.74 5.72
N LEU A 345 -1.42 -0.24 6.62
CA LEU A 345 -1.28 -1.67 6.30
C LEU A 345 -2.31 -2.13 5.27
N GLU A 346 -3.59 -1.82 5.50
CA GLU A 346 -4.70 -2.13 4.57
C GLU A 346 -4.51 -1.53 3.18
N ARG A 347 -3.93 -0.33 3.12
CA ARG A 347 -3.74 0.42 1.89
C ARG A 347 -2.49 -0.01 1.13
N GLU A 348 -1.39 -0.27 1.83
CA GLU A 348 -0.08 -0.37 1.19
C GLU A 348 0.46 -1.79 1.10
N ILE A 349 0.05 -2.71 1.98
CA ILE A 349 0.74 -4.00 2.16
C ILE A 349 -0.23 -5.17 2.02
N GLY A 350 0.07 -6.13 1.15
CA GLY A 350 -0.68 -7.36 1.05
C GLY A 350 -0.52 -8.07 -0.28
N ASN A 351 -1.22 -9.20 -0.42
CA ASN A 351 -1.17 -10.03 -1.62
C ASN A 351 -1.67 -9.29 -2.89
N THR A 352 -2.58 -8.33 -2.72
CA THR A 352 -3.36 -7.75 -3.83
C THR A 352 -2.96 -6.33 -4.19
N VAL A 353 -2.16 -5.65 -3.37
CA VAL A 353 -1.76 -4.23 -3.50
C VAL A 353 -0.28 -4.08 -3.86
N LYS A 354 0.22 -2.90 -4.24
CA LYS A 354 1.60 -2.71 -4.77
C LYS A 354 2.71 -3.38 -3.96
N HIS A 355 2.72 -3.26 -2.63
CA HIS A 355 3.79 -3.79 -1.78
C HIS A 355 3.37 -5.13 -1.17
N LEU A 356 4.14 -6.18 -1.39
CA LEU A 356 3.85 -7.52 -0.89
C LEU A 356 4.10 -7.65 0.61
N LEU A 357 5.21 -7.09 1.08
CA LEU A 357 5.68 -7.20 2.45
C LEU A 357 5.93 -5.83 3.07
N GLY A 358 5.75 -5.75 4.38
CA GLY A 358 6.29 -4.69 5.22
C GLY A 358 7.39 -5.24 6.10
N PHE A 359 8.46 -4.47 6.29
CA PHE A 359 9.49 -4.74 7.29
C PHE A 359 9.94 -3.43 7.93
N GLY A 360 10.64 -3.47 9.05
CA GLY A 360 11.15 -2.28 9.71
C GLY A 360 11.96 -2.60 10.96
N PHE A 361 12.35 -1.56 11.69
CA PHE A 361 13.24 -1.67 12.85
C PHE A 361 12.60 -0.99 14.08
N PRO A 362 11.45 -1.47 14.56
CA PRO A 362 10.78 -0.87 15.71
C PRO A 362 11.62 -1.03 16.97
N ASN A 363 11.57 -0.03 17.86
CA ASN A 363 12.04 -0.26 19.23
C ASN A 363 11.12 -1.27 19.94
N GLN A 364 11.61 -1.90 21.00
CA GLN A 364 10.89 -2.96 21.71
C GLN A 364 9.49 -2.53 22.18
N LYS A 365 9.32 -1.26 22.59
CA LYS A 365 8.02 -0.75 23.03
C LYS A 365 7.02 -0.71 21.87
N ALA A 366 7.42 -0.21 20.71
CA ALA A 366 6.58 -0.16 19.52
C ALA A 366 6.23 -1.58 19.02
N MET A 367 7.21 -2.49 19.02
CA MET A 367 7.01 -3.88 18.64
C MET A 367 5.98 -4.58 19.54
N ASN A 368 6.16 -4.49 20.86
CA ASN A 368 5.26 -5.11 21.84
C ASN A 368 3.81 -4.59 21.71
N ILE A 369 3.64 -3.29 21.44
CA ILE A 369 2.31 -2.70 21.24
C ILE A 369 1.69 -3.26 19.94
N ALA A 370 2.44 -3.32 18.85
CA ALA A 370 1.94 -3.81 17.58
C ALA A 370 1.57 -5.30 17.62
N LEU A 371 2.38 -6.16 18.25
CA LEU A 371 2.08 -7.57 18.51
C LEU A 371 0.77 -7.70 19.32
N ARG A 372 0.64 -6.96 20.42
CA ARG A 372 -0.57 -7.01 21.26
C ARG A 372 -1.84 -6.56 20.52
N LEU A 373 -1.70 -5.66 19.55
CA LEU A 373 -2.81 -5.16 18.73
C LEU A 373 -3.16 -6.08 17.55
N GLY A 374 -2.32 -7.09 17.27
CA GLY A 374 -2.45 -7.97 16.11
C GLY A 374 -2.08 -7.28 14.79
N LEU A 375 -1.25 -6.23 14.84
CA LEU A 375 -0.77 -5.54 13.64
C LEU A 375 0.41 -6.26 13.01
N TYR A 376 1.30 -6.81 13.84
CA TYR A 376 2.52 -7.49 13.41
C TYR A 376 2.60 -8.93 13.92
N GLU A 377 3.47 -9.68 13.28
CA GLU A 377 4.08 -10.91 13.78
C GLU A 377 5.62 -10.74 13.71
N LYS A 378 6.36 -11.41 14.59
CA LYS A 378 7.83 -11.39 14.56
C LYS A 378 8.34 -12.44 13.57
N THR A 379 9.29 -12.06 12.72
CA THR A 379 9.91 -12.99 11.75
C THR A 379 11.40 -13.22 11.94
N ASP A 380 12.11 -12.27 12.55
CA ASP A 380 13.55 -12.41 12.77
C ASP A 380 14.01 -11.52 13.93
N ASP A 381 15.27 -11.67 14.29
CA ASP A 381 16.02 -10.81 15.19
C ASP A 381 17.14 -10.11 14.41
N PHE A 382 17.47 -8.90 14.83
CA PHE A 382 18.61 -8.16 14.29
C PHE A 382 19.75 -8.21 15.30
N VAL A 383 20.91 -8.71 14.87
CA VAL A 383 22.07 -8.95 15.74
C VAL A 383 23.25 -8.10 15.33
N GLU A 384 24.14 -7.86 16.28
CA GLU A 384 25.44 -7.23 16.05
C GLU A 384 26.54 -8.28 16.14
N LEU A 385 27.41 -8.29 15.12
CA LEU A 385 28.70 -8.95 15.15
C LEU A 385 29.79 -7.91 15.29
N ILE A 386 30.64 -8.04 16.30
CA ILE A 386 31.89 -7.27 16.43
C ILE A 386 33.03 -8.18 15.95
N PHE A 387 33.91 -7.63 15.12
CA PHE A 387 35.11 -8.29 14.65
C PHE A 387 36.31 -7.63 15.32
N PRO A 388 36.89 -8.28 16.36
CA PRO A 388 38.02 -7.74 17.09
C PRO A 388 39.23 -7.51 16.20
N LYS A 389 40.12 -6.62 16.64
CA LYS A 389 41.42 -6.47 16.00
C LYS A 389 42.26 -7.75 16.16
N PRO A 390 42.98 -8.14 15.10
CA PRO A 390 43.88 -9.28 15.19
C PRO A 390 45.11 -8.87 16.02
N GLU A 391 45.57 -9.79 16.87
CA GLU A 391 46.75 -9.56 17.73
C GLU A 391 48.06 -9.51 16.92
N GLU A 392 48.10 -10.21 15.78
CA GLU A 392 49.24 -10.24 14.88
C GLU A 392 48.96 -9.47 13.58
N PRO A 393 49.94 -8.69 13.07
CA PRO A 393 49.80 -8.03 11.78
C PRO A 393 49.78 -9.07 10.66
N ASN A 394 48.63 -9.25 10.03
CA ASN A 394 48.49 -10.10 8.86
C ASN A 394 48.86 -9.31 7.61
N THR A 395 49.67 -9.90 6.73
CA THR A 395 50.00 -9.31 5.43
C THR A 395 48.89 -9.64 4.44
N THR A 396 47.82 -8.83 4.43
CA THR A 396 46.80 -8.93 3.39
C THR A 396 47.33 -8.38 2.05
N THR A 397 47.08 -9.10 0.96
CA THR A 397 47.37 -8.63 -0.41
C THR A 397 46.17 -7.91 -1.05
N PHE A 398 45.07 -7.81 -0.31
CA PHE A 398 43.87 -7.12 -0.74
C PHE A 398 44.07 -5.61 -0.61
N HIS A 399 43.29 -4.83 -1.35
CA HIS A 399 43.32 -3.37 -1.25
C HIS A 399 41.94 -2.76 -1.41
N LEU A 400 41.77 -1.55 -0.88
CA LEU A 400 40.52 -0.81 -0.92
C LEU A 400 40.55 0.22 -2.04
N LEU A 401 39.50 0.26 -2.86
CA LEU A 401 39.34 1.23 -3.94
C LEU A 401 38.04 2.04 -3.73
N PRO A 402 38.08 3.38 -3.59
CA PRO A 402 36.87 4.19 -3.51
C PRO A 402 35.94 4.01 -4.71
N ILE A 403 34.64 3.90 -4.45
CA ILE A 403 33.64 3.81 -5.51
C ILE A 403 33.34 5.21 -6.06
N ASP A 404 33.78 5.46 -7.29
CA ASP A 404 33.20 6.50 -8.14
C ASP A 404 31.89 6.00 -8.77
N ILE A 405 30.74 6.49 -8.28
CA ILE A 405 29.42 6.07 -8.76
C ILE A 405 29.11 6.60 -10.18
N ALA A 406 29.83 7.62 -10.66
CA ALA A 406 29.67 8.14 -12.02
C ALA A 406 30.45 7.29 -13.05
N ASN A 407 31.41 6.47 -12.60
CA ASN A 407 32.21 5.61 -13.47
C ASN A 407 31.38 4.41 -13.99
N PRO A 408 31.17 4.28 -15.31
CA PRO A 408 30.41 3.16 -15.88
C PRO A 408 31.01 1.77 -15.60
N GLN A 409 32.32 1.66 -15.40
CA GLN A 409 32.96 0.40 -15.03
C GLN A 409 32.56 -0.02 -13.62
N HIS A 410 32.60 0.91 -12.67
CA HIS A 410 32.18 0.65 -11.29
C HIS A 410 30.70 0.25 -11.22
N GLN A 411 29.83 0.95 -11.95
CA GLN A 411 28.41 0.60 -12.06
C GLN A 411 28.21 -0.85 -12.55
N ARG A 412 28.95 -1.26 -13.59
CA ARG A 412 28.88 -2.63 -14.13
C ARG A 412 29.39 -3.68 -13.15
N GLU A 413 30.46 -3.39 -12.41
CA GLU A 413 31.00 -4.33 -11.42
C GLU A 413 30.07 -4.46 -10.19
N ILE A 414 29.43 -3.36 -9.73
CA ILE A 414 28.37 -3.43 -8.70
C ILE A 414 27.25 -4.37 -9.16
N ASP A 415 26.73 -4.17 -10.38
CA ASP A 415 25.65 -5.03 -10.91
C ASP A 415 26.07 -6.48 -11.08
N LYS A 416 27.35 -6.73 -11.38
CA LYS A 416 27.88 -8.09 -11.51
C LYS A 416 27.96 -8.79 -10.16
N LEU A 417 28.49 -8.11 -9.14
CA LEU A 417 28.53 -8.61 -7.76
C LEU A 417 27.12 -8.85 -7.22
N TRP A 418 26.21 -7.90 -7.45
CA TRP A 418 24.80 -8.04 -7.09
C TRP A 418 24.15 -9.25 -7.77
N ARG A 419 24.32 -9.42 -9.09
CA ARG A 419 23.77 -10.57 -9.81
C ARG A 419 24.23 -11.91 -9.22
N SER A 420 25.49 -12.02 -8.80
CA SER A 420 25.98 -13.23 -8.13
C SER A 420 25.36 -13.42 -6.74
N MET A 421 25.36 -12.38 -5.90
CA MET A 421 24.75 -12.42 -4.56
C MET A 421 23.26 -12.78 -4.60
N LYS A 422 22.52 -12.16 -5.53
CA LYS A 422 21.10 -12.43 -5.77
C LYS A 422 20.81 -13.92 -6.03
N LEU A 423 21.67 -14.60 -6.80
CA LEU A 423 21.50 -16.03 -7.08
C LEU A 423 21.72 -16.89 -5.83
N ASP A 424 22.74 -16.56 -5.04
CA ASP A 424 23.08 -17.26 -3.80
C ASP A 424 21.98 -17.11 -2.72
N MET A 425 21.13 -16.09 -2.81
CA MET A 425 20.06 -15.77 -1.85
C MET A 425 18.66 -16.11 -2.35
N SER A 426 18.54 -16.95 -3.37
CA SER A 426 17.26 -17.35 -3.97
C SER A 426 16.30 -18.08 -3.01
N ASN A 427 16.79 -18.58 -1.87
CA ASN A 427 15.97 -19.21 -0.82
C ASN A 427 15.55 -18.23 0.29
N GLY A 428 15.83 -16.94 0.17
CA GLY A 428 15.46 -15.92 1.15
C GLY A 428 14.83 -14.68 0.52
N ILE A 429 14.86 -13.59 1.28
CA ILE A 429 14.34 -12.29 0.87
C ILE A 429 15.45 -11.25 1.03
N ILE A 430 15.74 -10.52 -0.03
CA ILE A 430 16.79 -9.48 -0.03
C ILE A 430 16.34 -8.28 -0.88
N GLY A 431 16.68 -7.06 -0.45
CA GLY A 431 16.53 -5.85 -1.27
C GLY A 431 17.43 -5.85 -2.50
N ASP A 432 17.04 -5.15 -3.56
CA ASP A 432 17.88 -5.06 -4.75
C ASP A 432 19.11 -4.17 -4.50
N HIS A 433 20.32 -4.72 -4.70
CA HIS A 433 21.59 -4.00 -4.49
C HIS A 433 22.32 -3.62 -5.79
N HIS A 434 21.60 -3.43 -6.89
CA HIS A 434 22.16 -2.97 -8.16
C HIS A 434 22.69 -1.52 -8.05
N TRP A 435 23.51 -1.04 -8.99
CA TRP A 435 24.19 0.27 -8.86
C TRP A 435 23.23 1.45 -8.66
N ARG A 436 22.02 1.43 -9.24
CA ARG A 436 21.03 2.51 -9.07
C ARG A 436 20.52 2.61 -7.64
N TYR A 437 20.36 1.46 -6.95
CA TYR A 437 19.96 1.41 -5.55
C TYR A 437 21.09 1.96 -4.69
N ILE A 438 22.32 1.52 -4.92
CA ILE A 438 23.50 2.02 -4.19
C ILE A 438 23.67 3.52 -4.36
N LYS A 439 23.49 4.04 -5.58
CA LYS A 439 23.47 5.48 -5.83
C LYS A 439 22.39 6.17 -5.00
N TYR A 440 21.14 5.74 -5.11
CA TYR A 440 20.02 6.32 -4.36
C TYR A 440 20.27 6.27 -2.85
N ARG A 441 20.71 5.11 -2.34
CA ARG A 441 20.78 4.81 -0.92
C ARG A 441 21.92 5.52 -0.20
N TYR A 442 23.08 5.67 -0.86
CA TYR A 442 24.30 6.12 -0.22
C TYR A 442 24.95 7.36 -0.87
N PHE A 443 24.68 7.66 -2.14
CA PHE A 443 25.26 8.83 -2.83
C PHE A 443 24.27 9.98 -2.97
N ASP A 444 22.98 9.69 -3.15
CA ASP A 444 21.90 10.70 -3.16
C ASP A 444 21.40 11.01 -1.74
N HIS A 445 21.81 10.23 -0.74
CA HIS A 445 21.47 10.47 0.65
C HIS A 445 22.19 11.73 1.17
N PRO A 446 21.53 12.61 1.97
CA PRO A 446 22.15 13.83 2.49
C PRO A 446 23.46 13.61 3.26
N PHE A 447 23.61 12.45 3.91
CA PHE A 447 24.84 12.06 4.62
C PHE A 447 26.06 11.88 3.71
N TYR A 448 25.86 11.63 2.42
CA TYR A 448 26.96 11.62 1.45
C TYR A 448 27.66 12.98 1.38
N GLN A 449 26.88 14.06 1.32
CA GLN A 449 27.41 15.43 1.28
C GLN A 449 28.14 15.80 2.58
N ALA A 450 27.81 15.13 3.68
CA ALA A 450 28.48 15.25 4.98
C ALA A 450 29.67 14.29 5.14
N ASN A 451 30.06 13.56 4.09
CA ASN A 451 31.15 12.56 4.10
C ASN A 451 31.01 11.48 5.19
N LEU A 452 29.79 11.08 5.54
CA LEU A 452 29.56 10.06 6.58
C LEU A 452 29.61 8.62 6.07
N TYR A 453 29.52 8.42 4.75
CA TYR A 453 29.63 7.10 4.12
C TYR A 453 30.97 6.94 3.42
N ARG A 454 31.58 5.77 3.59
CA ARG A 454 32.75 5.32 2.83
C ARG A 454 32.34 4.10 2.00
N SER A 455 32.04 4.36 0.72
CA SER A 455 31.70 3.32 -0.27
C SER A 455 32.94 2.87 -1.02
N ILE A 456 33.32 1.61 -0.88
CA ILE A 456 34.59 1.05 -1.36
C ILE A 456 34.39 -0.31 -2.03
N PHE A 457 35.22 -0.60 -3.03
CA PHE A 457 35.50 -1.96 -3.46
C PHE A 457 36.59 -2.57 -2.59
N VAL A 458 36.46 -3.87 -2.36
CA VAL A 458 37.53 -4.73 -1.86
C VAL A 458 38.09 -5.51 -3.04
N ASN A 459 39.37 -5.29 -3.34
CA ASN A 459 40.04 -5.90 -4.47
C ASN A 459 41.03 -6.96 -4.01
N ASP A 460 41.22 -8.00 -4.82
CA ASP A 460 42.35 -8.93 -4.65
C ASP A 460 43.66 -8.34 -5.18
N GLU A 461 44.76 -9.08 -5.02
CA GLU A 461 46.09 -8.73 -5.49
C GLU A 461 46.18 -8.51 -7.02
N SER A 462 45.29 -9.14 -7.79
CA SER A 462 45.22 -9.01 -9.25
C SER A 462 44.40 -7.78 -9.69
N GLY A 463 43.78 -7.06 -8.75
CA GLY A 463 42.94 -5.89 -9.03
C GLY A 463 41.48 -6.24 -9.36
N ASN A 464 41.05 -7.49 -9.15
CA ASN A 464 39.64 -7.86 -9.35
C ASN A 464 38.79 -7.32 -8.20
N MET A 465 37.69 -6.65 -8.52
CA MET A 465 36.72 -6.15 -7.53
C MET A 465 35.88 -7.33 -7.01
N LEU A 466 36.10 -7.72 -5.76
CA LEU A 466 35.49 -8.91 -5.16
C LEU A 466 34.25 -8.61 -4.31
N ALA A 467 34.15 -7.41 -3.76
CA ALA A 467 33.01 -6.97 -2.97
C ALA A 467 32.82 -5.46 -3.04
N VAL A 468 31.58 -5.01 -2.87
CA VAL A 468 31.25 -3.64 -2.49
C VAL A 468 30.99 -3.64 -0.99
N VAL A 469 31.52 -2.63 -0.31
CA VAL A 469 31.31 -2.41 1.12
C VAL A 469 30.99 -0.94 1.32
N VAL A 470 29.95 -0.68 2.12
CA VAL A 470 29.65 0.68 2.58
C VAL A 470 29.89 0.73 4.08
N LEU A 471 30.73 1.66 4.52
CA LEU A 471 31.09 1.84 5.91
C LEU A 471 30.59 3.18 6.46
N LYS A 472 30.26 3.22 7.75
CA LYS A 472 29.94 4.45 8.50
C LYS A 472 30.46 4.34 9.92
N GLU A 473 31.01 5.41 10.47
CA GLU A 473 31.40 5.43 11.89
C GLU A 473 30.14 5.36 12.77
N HIS A 474 30.16 4.46 13.76
CA HIS A 474 29.09 4.31 14.75
C HIS A 474 29.68 3.82 16.08
N GLU A 475 29.48 4.60 17.15
CA GLU A 475 29.95 4.29 18.51
C GLU A 475 31.46 3.96 18.59
N LYS A 476 32.30 4.78 17.92
CA LYS A 476 33.77 4.62 17.83
C LYS A 476 34.24 3.34 17.11
N ARG A 477 33.35 2.67 16.37
CA ARG A 477 33.66 1.54 15.50
C ARG A 477 33.23 1.85 14.07
N MET A 478 33.82 1.18 13.09
CA MET A 478 33.33 1.23 11.72
C MET A 478 32.24 0.17 11.52
N LEU A 479 31.01 0.64 11.29
CA LEU A 479 29.87 -0.20 10.98
C LEU A 479 29.85 -0.49 9.48
N ILE A 480 29.79 -1.78 9.13
CA ILE A 480 29.44 -2.25 7.80
C ILE A 480 27.95 -1.98 7.60
N MET A 481 27.64 -0.95 6.83
CA MET A 481 26.29 -0.62 6.43
C MET A 481 25.80 -1.66 5.41
N ASP A 482 26.64 -2.03 4.45
CA ASP A 482 26.27 -2.92 3.35
C ASP A 482 27.46 -3.77 2.89
N LEU A 483 27.17 -4.97 2.39
CA LEU A 483 28.14 -5.92 1.85
C LEU A 483 27.55 -6.66 0.65
N ILE A 484 28.10 -6.40 -0.54
CA ILE A 484 27.63 -6.98 -1.80
C ILE A 484 28.74 -7.83 -2.40
N CYS A 485 28.60 -9.15 -2.28
CA CYS A 485 29.48 -10.14 -2.90
C CYS A 485 28.78 -11.51 -2.91
N PRO A 486 29.29 -12.51 -3.66
CA PRO A 486 28.82 -13.89 -3.54
C PRO A 486 28.86 -14.35 -2.07
N VAL A 487 27.84 -15.06 -1.60
CA VAL A 487 27.68 -15.45 -0.18
C VAL A 487 28.89 -16.27 0.30
N ALA A 488 29.41 -17.15 -0.56
CA ALA A 488 30.59 -17.95 -0.28
C ALA A 488 31.87 -17.12 0.01
N ARG A 489 31.90 -15.83 -0.35
CA ARG A 489 33.04 -14.92 -0.14
C ARG A 489 32.87 -13.99 1.06
N MET A 490 31.70 -13.92 1.68
CA MET A 490 31.43 -12.94 2.74
C MET A 490 32.43 -13.03 3.90
N LYS A 491 32.66 -14.24 4.43
CA LYS A 491 33.59 -14.46 5.54
C LYS A 491 35.01 -14.02 5.21
N ILE A 492 35.53 -14.40 4.04
CA ILE A 492 36.90 -14.00 3.65
C ILE A 492 36.99 -12.49 3.47
N ILE A 493 35.99 -11.85 2.88
CA ILE A 493 35.96 -10.38 2.72
C ILE A 493 35.97 -9.70 4.09
N ILE A 494 35.15 -10.15 5.04
CA ILE A 494 35.13 -9.60 6.40
C ILE A 494 36.47 -9.80 7.09
N SER A 495 37.06 -11.00 7.04
CA SER A 495 38.39 -11.26 7.59
C SER A 495 39.45 -10.32 7.01
N GLN A 496 39.42 -10.05 5.69
CA GLN A 496 40.36 -9.11 5.08
C GLN A 496 40.07 -7.65 5.49
N LEU A 497 38.81 -7.24 5.58
CA LEU A 497 38.43 -5.88 5.99
C LEU A 497 38.94 -5.54 7.40
N VAL A 498 38.93 -6.50 8.33
CA VAL A 498 39.45 -6.31 9.69
C VAL A 498 40.91 -5.85 9.70
N HIS A 499 41.71 -6.32 8.73
CA HIS A 499 43.09 -5.90 8.52
C HIS A 499 43.20 -4.57 7.76
N LEU A 500 42.36 -4.36 6.74
CA LEU A 500 42.41 -3.18 5.86
C LEU A 500 41.90 -1.89 6.51
N ILE A 501 40.99 -2.00 7.48
CA ILE A 501 40.41 -0.86 8.20
C ILE A 501 41.15 -0.71 9.53
N GLU A 502 42.36 -0.16 9.51
CA GLU A 502 43.26 -0.09 10.67
C GLU A 502 42.70 0.80 11.80
N GLU A 503 41.95 1.85 11.45
CA GLU A 503 41.53 2.92 12.34
C GLU A 503 40.56 2.51 13.47
N SER A 504 39.83 1.39 13.33
CA SER A 504 38.87 0.95 14.35
C SER A 504 38.49 -0.53 14.21
N GLU A 505 37.84 -1.09 15.23
CA GLU A 505 37.15 -2.38 15.12
C GLU A 505 35.99 -2.30 14.13
N LEU A 506 35.73 -3.40 13.43
CA LEU A 506 34.56 -3.52 12.58
C LEU A 506 33.39 -4.06 13.38
N LYS A 507 32.20 -3.57 13.04
CA LYS A 507 30.96 -4.24 13.42
C LYS A 507 30.02 -4.36 12.25
N PHE A 508 29.14 -5.36 12.30
CA PHE A 508 28.13 -5.58 11.28
C PHE A 508 26.80 -5.92 11.94
N TRP A 509 25.74 -5.22 11.54
CA TRP A 509 24.39 -5.56 11.95
C TRP A 509 23.71 -6.33 10.83
N VAL A 510 23.19 -7.50 11.16
CA VAL A 510 22.58 -8.42 10.21
C VAL A 510 21.41 -9.15 10.87
N THR A 511 20.45 -9.61 10.08
CA THR A 511 19.41 -10.52 10.54
C THR A 511 19.98 -11.86 11.02
N GLN A 512 19.47 -12.38 12.14
CA GLN A 512 19.93 -13.61 12.78
C GLN A 512 19.86 -14.80 11.82
N GLY A 513 18.81 -14.89 10.99
CA GLY A 513 18.65 -15.95 9.99
C GLY A 513 19.82 -16.13 9.03
N TRP A 514 20.60 -15.06 8.78
CA TRP A 514 21.74 -15.05 7.86
C TRP A 514 23.10 -14.84 8.53
N MET A 515 23.13 -14.78 9.87
CA MET A 515 24.34 -14.50 10.64
C MET A 515 25.51 -15.44 10.30
N GLU A 516 25.23 -16.73 10.10
CA GLU A 516 26.27 -17.73 9.80
C GLU A 516 26.96 -17.52 8.45
N SER A 517 26.37 -16.76 7.52
CA SER A 517 27.00 -16.39 6.25
C SER A 517 28.16 -15.42 6.42
N VAL A 518 28.15 -14.63 7.51
CA VAL A 518 29.10 -13.54 7.75
C VAL A 518 29.96 -13.75 9.00
N ARG A 519 29.55 -14.63 9.90
CA ARG A 519 30.25 -14.93 11.14
C ARG A 519 31.62 -15.57 10.88
N THR A 520 32.66 -14.97 11.45
CA THR A 520 34.02 -15.50 11.55
C THR A 520 34.30 -16.06 12.94
N ASP A 521 35.30 -16.93 13.09
CA ASP A 521 35.59 -17.64 14.36
C ASP A 521 35.82 -16.71 15.56
N GLN A 522 36.39 -15.53 15.33
CA GLN A 522 36.69 -14.53 16.37
C GLN A 522 35.56 -13.51 16.58
N ALA A 523 34.44 -13.61 15.87
CA ALA A 523 33.36 -12.64 15.97
C ALA A 523 32.62 -12.76 17.32
N ILE A 524 32.37 -11.62 17.95
CA ILE A 524 31.57 -11.50 19.17
C ILE A 524 30.14 -11.14 18.77
N GLU A 525 29.18 -11.96 19.18
CA GLU A 525 27.75 -11.75 18.91
C GLU A 525 27.09 -11.00 20.07
N ASN A 526 26.36 -9.94 19.74
CA ASN A 526 25.53 -9.16 20.66
C ASN A 526 24.10 -9.08 20.16
N GLN A 527 23.16 -9.06 21.10
CA GLN A 527 21.75 -8.86 20.83
C GLN A 527 21.42 -7.37 20.83
N LEU A 528 20.85 -6.86 19.73
CA LEU A 528 20.44 -5.45 19.62
C LEU A 528 19.08 -5.19 20.27
N GLY A 529 18.27 -6.22 20.50
CA GLY A 529 16.88 -6.08 20.96
C GLY A 529 15.98 -5.43 19.91
N ILE A 530 16.32 -5.57 18.63
CA ILE A 530 15.52 -5.11 17.49
C ILE A 530 14.94 -6.36 16.83
N GLU A 531 13.62 -6.46 16.84
CA GLU A 531 12.88 -7.56 16.22
C GLU A 531 12.37 -7.13 14.85
N ILE A 532 12.46 -8.00 13.85
CA ILE A 532 11.98 -7.72 12.49
C ILE A 532 10.51 -8.13 12.39
N PRO A 533 9.59 -7.18 12.14
CA PRO A 533 8.17 -7.47 12.01
C PRO A 533 7.78 -7.81 10.57
N CYS A 534 6.68 -8.53 10.42
CA CYS A 534 5.88 -8.53 9.19
C CYS A 534 4.44 -8.07 9.46
N ASN A 535 3.71 -7.72 8.39
CA ASN A 535 2.28 -7.41 8.48
C ASN A 535 1.48 -8.67 8.88
N PHE A 536 0.65 -8.55 9.91
CA PHE A 536 -0.28 -9.59 10.35
C PHE A 536 -1.74 -9.09 10.41
N TRP A 537 -1.99 -7.84 10.03
CA TRP A 537 -3.30 -7.20 10.13
C TRP A 537 -4.27 -7.65 9.04
N ASN A 538 -3.78 -7.72 7.79
CA ASN A 538 -4.56 -8.11 6.62
C ASN A 538 -3.81 -9.17 5.80
N PRO A 539 -4.49 -9.89 4.89
CA PRO A 539 -3.90 -10.99 4.15
C PRO A 539 -2.65 -10.63 3.36
N GLY A 540 -1.63 -11.48 3.52
CA GLY A 540 -0.31 -11.38 2.94
C GLY A 540 0.42 -12.73 3.08
N PRO A 541 1.70 -12.80 2.66
CA PRO A 541 2.51 -13.99 2.89
C PRO A 541 2.52 -14.39 4.37
N SER A 542 2.37 -15.69 4.64
CA SER A 542 2.28 -16.18 6.02
C SER A 542 3.58 -15.90 6.80
N PRO A 543 3.52 -15.50 8.08
CA PRO A 543 4.73 -15.24 8.86
C PRO A 543 5.71 -16.41 8.90
N LYS A 544 5.19 -17.65 8.97
CA LYS A 544 6.00 -18.88 8.98
C LYS A 544 6.94 -19.00 7.78
N LEU A 545 6.51 -18.50 6.61
CA LEU A 545 7.34 -18.49 5.40
C LEU A 545 8.48 -17.48 5.50
N LEU A 546 8.29 -16.41 6.30
CA LEU A 546 9.22 -15.28 6.42
C LEU A 546 10.24 -15.47 7.56
N TYR A 547 10.07 -16.49 8.41
CA TYR A 547 10.94 -16.72 9.56
C TYR A 547 12.39 -16.94 9.13
N GLY A 548 13.29 -16.06 9.59
CA GLY A 548 14.72 -16.09 9.23
C GLY A 548 15.01 -15.85 7.74
N ALA A 549 14.03 -15.44 6.93
CA ALA A 549 14.18 -15.37 5.49
C ALA A 549 14.87 -14.09 5.02
N TRP A 550 14.70 -13.00 5.75
CA TRP A 550 15.19 -11.67 5.38
C TRP A 550 16.70 -11.57 5.55
N TRP A 551 17.43 -11.20 4.50
CA TRP A 551 18.74 -10.57 4.59
C TRP A 551 18.53 -9.07 4.74
N LEU A 552 18.78 -8.53 5.94
CA LEU A 552 18.79 -7.10 6.19
C LEU A 552 20.09 -6.72 6.88
N THR A 553 20.53 -5.50 6.66
CA THR A 553 21.75 -4.92 7.19
C THR A 553 21.48 -3.54 7.81
N ALA A 554 22.47 -2.93 8.47
CA ALA A 554 22.33 -1.55 8.93
C ALA A 554 22.03 -0.57 7.78
N GLY A 555 22.42 -0.91 6.56
CA GLY A 555 22.12 -0.21 5.32
C GLY A 555 20.63 -0.10 5.04
N ASP A 556 19.81 -1.01 5.55
CA ASP A 556 18.36 -0.95 5.39
C ASP A 556 17.67 -0.01 6.39
N MET A 557 18.42 0.56 7.35
CA MET A 557 17.91 1.48 8.37
C MET A 557 18.09 2.95 7.99
N ASP A 558 17.05 3.77 8.15
CA ASP A 558 17.07 5.17 7.73
C ASP A 558 17.60 6.18 8.77
N PHE A 559 17.87 5.75 10.01
CA PHE A 559 18.09 6.66 11.15
C PHE A 559 19.45 6.50 11.84
N MET A 560 20.36 5.74 11.22
CA MET A 560 21.68 5.42 11.77
C MET A 560 22.68 6.55 11.65
#